data_AF-A0A9D1M1W5-F1
#
_entry.id   AF-A0A9D1M1W5-F1
#
_cell.length_a   1.000
_cell.length_b   1.000
_cell.length_c   1.000
_cell.angle_alpha   90.00
_cell.angle_beta   90.00
_cell.angle_gamma   90.00
#
_symmetry.space_group_name_H-M   'P 1'
#
loop_
_entity.id
_entity.type
_entity.pdbx_description
1 polymer ?
#
loop_
_entity_poly.entity_id
_entity_poly.type
_entity_poly.pdbx_seq_one_letter_code
_entity_poly.pdbx_strand_id
1 'polypeptide(L)'
;MNILWKDKKRPIFGLPLSFTTYQLLEEKLLIDIGLIFKRQEEVRLYRIMDITLRQNILQRIFGVGTIHCSSADQSTPDFDIKDIKKPYEVKEMLSRIVEEERNKKMVSTSEFFG
;
A
#
# COMPACT_ATOMS: atom_id res chain seq x y z
N MET A 1 -9.26 1.32 15.05
CA MET A 1 -8.40 1.15 13.87
C MET A 1 -8.57 -0.27 13.38
N ASN A 2 -9.36 -0.48 12.32
CA ASN A 2 -9.56 -1.80 11.74
C ASN A 2 -8.47 -2.06 10.69
N ILE A 3 -7.78 -3.22 10.78
CA ILE A 3 -6.78 -3.61 9.80
C ILE A 3 -7.50 -4.37 8.69
N LEU A 4 -7.55 -3.78 7.49
CA LEU A 4 -8.21 -4.37 6.32
C LEU A 4 -7.36 -5.46 5.69
N TRP A 5 -6.04 -5.26 5.70
CA TRP A 5 -5.10 -6.22 5.15
C TRP A 5 -3.72 -6.08 5.79
N LYS A 6 -3.01 -7.20 5.89
CA LYS A 6 -1.65 -7.26 6.41
C LYS A 6 -0.87 -8.32 5.66
N ASP A 7 0.30 -7.96 5.15
CA ASP A 7 1.25 -8.92 4.60
C ASP A 7 2.68 -8.52 4.93
N LYS A 8 3.58 -9.47 4.76
CA LYS A 8 5.00 -9.32 5.05
C LYS A 8 5.78 -9.48 3.75
N LYS A 9 6.72 -8.59 3.47
CA LYS A 9 7.56 -8.65 2.26
C LYS A 9 8.28 -9.99 2.14
N ARG A 10 8.29 -10.59 0.95
CA ARG A 10 8.83 -11.95 0.70
C ARG A 10 9.94 -11.97 -0.37
N PRO A 11 11.14 -11.46 -0.04
CA PRO A 11 12.15 -11.16 -1.06
C PRO A 11 12.84 -12.39 -1.67
N ILE A 12 12.87 -13.53 -0.97
CA ILE A 12 13.64 -14.71 -1.38
C ILE A 12 12.67 -15.83 -1.74
N PHE A 13 12.42 -16.06 -3.04
CA PHE A 13 11.56 -17.15 -3.55
C PHE A 13 10.16 -17.22 -2.89
N GLY A 14 9.60 -16.09 -2.46
CA GLY A 14 8.30 -16.06 -1.75
C GLY A 14 8.38 -16.39 -0.25
N LEU A 15 9.57 -16.46 0.34
CA LEU A 15 9.78 -16.64 1.78
C LEU A 15 9.72 -15.30 2.54
N PRO A 16 9.03 -15.23 3.70
CA PRO A 16 8.87 -14.01 4.50
C PRO A 16 10.09 -13.69 5.36
N LEU A 17 11.28 -13.67 4.76
CA LEU A 17 12.56 -13.43 5.43
C LEU A 17 12.93 -11.94 5.57
N SER A 18 12.02 -11.03 5.18
CA SER A 18 12.20 -9.61 5.46
C SER A 18 11.84 -9.27 6.91
N PHE A 19 12.14 -8.05 7.32
CA PHE A 19 11.57 -7.43 8.51
C PHE A 19 10.66 -6.26 8.14
N THR A 20 10.03 -6.36 6.96
CA THR A 20 9.14 -5.33 6.43
C THR A 20 7.71 -5.86 6.41
N THR A 21 6.83 -5.18 7.13
CA THR A 21 5.41 -5.52 7.21
C THR A 21 4.59 -4.36 6.66
N TYR A 22 3.62 -4.70 5.82
CA TYR A 22 2.67 -3.77 5.23
C TYR A 22 1.32 -3.99 5.90
N GLN A 23 0.68 -2.91 6.34
CA GLN A 23 -0.65 -2.95 6.95
C GLN A 23 -1.52 -1.89 6.30
N LEU A 24 -2.62 -2.32 5.69
CA LEU A 24 -3.60 -1.43 5.09
C LEU A 24 -4.75 -1.22 6.07
N LEU A 25 -4.96 0.04 6.46
CA LEU A 25 -6.10 0.47 7.25
C LEU A 25 -7.07 1.23 6.34
N GLU A 26 -8.21 1.64 6.90
CA GLU A 26 -9.24 2.38 6.18
C GLU A 26 -8.73 3.72 5.63
N GLU A 27 -7.94 4.48 6.39
CA GLU A 27 -7.50 5.83 5.99
C GLU A 27 -6.01 5.92 5.59
N LYS A 28 -5.20 4.94 6.00
CA LYS A 28 -3.74 4.96 5.83
C LYS A 28 -3.12 3.59 5.61
N LEU A 29 -2.01 3.58 4.90
CA LEU A 29 -1.09 2.45 4.78
C LEU A 29 0.07 2.64 5.77
N LEU A 30 0.35 1.61 6.56
CA LEU A 30 1.50 1.55 7.46
C LEU A 30 2.56 0.62 6.87
N ILE A 31 3.80 1.09 6.88
CA ILE A 31 4.98 0.35 6.44
C ILE A 31 5.93 0.28 7.63
N ASP A 32 6.01 -0.88 8.27
CA ASP A 32 6.90 -1.13 9.39
C ASP A 32 8.17 -1.82 8.88
N ILE A 33 9.33 -1.21 9.11
CA ILE A 33 10.64 -1.68 8.64
C ILE A 33 11.58 -1.82 9.84
N GLY A 34 12.15 -3.02 10.02
CA GLY A 34 13.36 -3.20 10.79
C GLY A 34 13.34 -4.37 11.78
N LEU A 35 14.55 -4.80 12.15
CA LEU A 35 14.79 -5.91 13.07
C LEU A 35 15.16 -5.41 14.48
N ILE A 36 16.12 -4.48 14.55
CA ILE A 36 16.67 -3.92 15.80
C ILE A 36 16.11 -2.51 16.02
N PHE A 37 16.22 -1.65 15.00
CA PHE A 37 15.59 -0.34 14.96
C PHE A 37 14.31 -0.44 14.15
N LYS A 38 13.18 -0.09 14.76
CA LYS A 38 11.88 -0.06 14.08
C LYS A 38 11.63 1.34 13.51
N ARG A 39 11.49 1.42 12.19
CA ARG A 39 10.98 2.59 11.48
C ARG A 39 9.56 2.29 11.04
N GLN A 40 8.62 3.16 11.37
CA GLN A 40 7.25 3.09 10.88
C GLN A 40 7.01 4.29 9.96
N GLU A 41 6.58 4.02 8.74
CA GLU A 41 6.17 5.04 7.78
C GLU A 41 4.67 4.96 7.58
N GLU A 42 3.99 6.11 7.61
CA GLU A 42 2.55 6.20 7.40
C GLU A 42 2.25 6.98 6.13
N VAL A 43 1.48 6.39 5.23
CA VAL A 43 1.01 7.04 4.01
C VAL A 43 -0.51 7.13 4.05
N ARG A 44 -1.06 8.33 3.92
CA ARG A 44 -2.52 8.53 3.85
C ARG A 44 -3.04 8.13 2.48
N LEU A 45 -4.13 7.35 2.45
CA LEU A 45 -4.63 6.77 1.21
C LEU A 45 -5.13 7.83 0.21
N TYR A 46 -5.75 8.91 0.70
CA TYR A 46 -6.21 10.00 -0.18
C TYR A 46 -5.09 10.70 -0.96
N ARG A 47 -3.81 10.53 -0.58
CA ARG A 47 -2.65 11.10 -1.27
C ARG A 47 -2.15 10.23 -2.42
N ILE A 48 -2.57 8.96 -2.46
CA ILE A 48 -2.21 8.05 -3.54
C ILE A 48 -3.00 8.46 -4.78
N MET A 49 -2.28 8.67 -5.87
CA MET A 49 -2.85 9.07 -7.16
C MET A 49 -2.94 7.90 -8.12
N ASP A 50 -1.80 7.23 -8.30
CA ASP A 50 -1.67 6.15 -9.27
C ASP A 50 -1.11 4.90 -8.61
N ILE A 51 -1.66 3.75 -8.99
CA ILE A 51 -1.28 2.44 -8.46
C ILE A 51 -0.91 1.54 -9.64
N THR A 52 0.37 1.16 -9.71
CA THR A 52 0.92 0.34 -10.79
C THR A 52 1.43 -0.99 -10.25
N LEU A 53 0.99 -2.10 -10.86
CA LEU A 53 1.53 -3.42 -10.56
C LEU A 53 2.79 -3.69 -11.42
N ARG A 54 3.91 -3.99 -10.76
CA ARG A 54 5.15 -4.44 -11.39
C ARG A 54 5.44 -5.88 -10.97
N GLN A 55 5.69 -6.76 -11.93
CA GLN A 55 5.93 -8.18 -11.67
C GLN A 55 6.95 -8.76 -12.64
N ASN A 56 8.06 -9.25 -12.11
CA ASN A 56 9.08 -9.94 -12.90
C ASN A 56 8.71 -11.43 -13.12
N ILE A 57 9.36 -12.11 -14.05
CA ILE A 57 9.07 -13.52 -14.41
C ILE A 57 9.13 -14.44 -13.18
N LEU A 58 10.17 -14.31 -12.35
CA LEU A 58 10.29 -15.09 -11.11
C LEU A 58 9.14 -14.79 -10.14
N GLN A 59 8.82 -13.51 -9.96
CA GLN A 59 7.70 -13.09 -9.09
C GLN A 59 6.36 -13.69 -9.57
N ARG A 60 6.14 -13.78 -10.90
CA ARG A 60 4.97 -14.47 -11.48
C ARG A 60 4.92 -15.95 -11.10
N ILE A 61 6.06 -16.65 -11.20
CA ILE A 61 6.16 -18.07 -10.83
C ILE A 61 5.87 -18.29 -9.34
N PHE A 62 6.37 -17.41 -8.47
CA PHE A 62 6.15 -17.49 -7.02
C PHE A 62 4.83 -16.87 -6.54
N GLY A 63 4.00 -16.33 -7.44
CA GLY A 63 2.72 -15.70 -7.09
C GLY A 63 2.85 -14.43 -6.24
N VAL A 64 4.01 -13.77 -6.31
CA VAL A 64 4.29 -12.50 -5.62
C VAL A 64 4.43 -11.35 -6.60
N GLY A 65 4.35 -10.11 -6.15
CA GLY A 65 4.61 -8.94 -7.00
C GLY A 65 4.83 -7.66 -6.20
N THR A 66 5.12 -6.58 -6.92
CA THR A 66 5.39 -5.28 -6.32
C THR A 66 4.35 -4.26 -6.79
N ILE A 67 3.68 -3.59 -5.86
CA ILE A 67 2.77 -2.48 -6.16
C ILE A 67 3.52 -1.18 -5.96
N HIS A 68 3.66 -0.40 -7.03
CA HIS A 68 4.21 0.94 -7.02
C HIS A 68 3.07 1.95 -6.85
N CYS A 69 3.17 2.80 -5.84
CA CYS A 69 2.19 3.83 -5.54
C CYS A 69 2.83 5.20 -5.77
N SER A 70 2.20 6.01 -6.62
CA SER A 70 2.64 7.38 -6.89
C SER A 70 1.78 8.40 -6.16
N SER A 71 2.42 9.47 -5.69
CA SER A 71 1.80 10.59 -4.98
C SER A 71 1.93 11.87 -5.81
N ALA A 72 0.86 12.67 -5.88
CA ALA A 72 0.89 13.96 -6.59
C ALA A 72 1.74 15.03 -5.88
N ASP A 73 1.96 14.87 -4.58
CA ASP A 73 2.63 15.89 -3.77
C ASP A 73 4.15 15.70 -3.80
N GLN A 74 4.90 16.74 -4.21
CA GLN A 74 6.37 16.75 -4.25
C GLN A 74 7.02 16.43 -2.89
N SER A 75 6.28 16.59 -1.78
CA SER A 75 6.78 16.34 -0.43
C SER A 75 6.62 14.88 0.00
N THR A 76 5.82 14.08 -0.72
CA THR A 76 5.61 12.65 -0.41
C THR A 76 6.23 11.82 -1.53
N PRO A 77 7.38 11.16 -1.30
CA PRO A 77 8.03 10.36 -2.32
C PRO A 77 7.17 9.16 -2.73
N ASP A 78 7.27 8.76 -4.00
CA ASP A 78 6.70 7.50 -4.48
C ASP A 78 7.23 6.33 -3.64
N PHE A 79 6.39 5.34 -3.39
CA PHE A 79 6.76 4.19 -2.56
C PHE A 79 6.29 2.87 -3.16
N ASP A 80 6.98 1.81 -2.76
CA ASP A 80 6.75 0.46 -3.28
C ASP A 80 6.32 -0.49 -2.15
N ILE A 81 5.22 -1.20 -2.38
CA ILE A 81 4.82 -2.38 -1.61
C ILE A 81 5.43 -3.60 -2.31
N LYS A 82 6.56 -4.10 -1.81
CA LYS A 82 7.41 -5.09 -2.51
C LYS A 82 7.07 -6.52 -2.12
N ASP A 83 7.15 -7.42 -3.10
CA ASP A 83 7.12 -8.88 -2.93
C ASP A 83 5.94 -9.38 -2.07
N ILE A 84 4.74 -8.89 -2.37
CA ILE A 84 3.49 -9.27 -1.70
C ILE A 84 2.81 -10.43 -2.43
N LYS A 85 2.11 -11.28 -1.68
CA LYS A 85 1.30 -12.35 -2.29
C LYS A 85 0.07 -11.80 -3.00
N LYS A 86 -0.34 -12.48 -4.08
CA LYS A 86 -1.59 -12.17 -4.80
C LYS A 86 -1.68 -10.67 -5.17
N PRO A 87 -0.66 -10.14 -5.87
CA PRO A 87 -0.51 -8.70 -6.01
C PRO A 87 -1.64 -8.04 -6.81
N TYR A 88 -2.32 -8.80 -7.69
CA TYR A 88 -3.53 -8.34 -8.38
C TYR A 88 -4.69 -8.08 -7.41
N GLU A 89 -5.02 -9.03 -6.54
CA GLU A 89 -6.10 -8.88 -5.54
C GLU A 89 -5.81 -7.70 -4.60
N VAL A 90 -4.54 -7.57 -4.18
CA VAL A 90 -4.13 -6.47 -3.29
C VAL A 90 -4.19 -5.13 -3.99
N LYS A 91 -3.81 -5.05 -5.27
CA LYS A 91 -3.92 -3.82 -6.06
C LYS A 91 -5.37 -3.37 -6.19
N GLU A 92 -6.28 -4.26 -6.57
CA GLU A 92 -7.70 -3.93 -6.73
C GLU A 92 -8.32 -3.50 -5.39
N MET A 93 -7.97 -4.19 -4.30
CA MET A 93 -8.39 -3.80 -2.96
C MET A 93 -7.85 -2.41 -2.57
N LEU A 94 -6.58 -2.13 -2.82
CA LEU A 94 -5.98 -0.83 -2.52
C LEU A 94 -6.64 0.29 -3.34
N SER A 95 -6.88 0.08 -4.63
CA SER A 95 -7.56 1.04 -5.50
C SER A 95 -8.94 1.40 -4.94
N ARG A 96 -9.74 0.38 -4.64
CA ARG A 96 -11.09 0.57 -4.10
C ARG A 96 -11.08 1.40 -2.81
N ILE A 97 -10.21 1.07 -1.86
CA ILE A 97 -10.15 1.79 -0.57
C ILE A 97 -9.67 3.24 -0.78
N VAL A 98 -8.69 3.46 -1.67
CA VAL A 98 -8.22 4.82 -2.02
C VAL A 98 -9.36 5.67 -2.60
N GLU A 99 -10.18 5.10 -3.48
CA GLU A 99 -11.35 5.78 -4.05
C GLU A 99 -12.44 6.05 -3.01
N GLU A 100 -12.72 5.08 -2.14
CA GLU A 100 -13.65 5.25 -1.02
C GLU A 100 -13.23 6.42 -0.10
N GLU A 101 -11.95 6.48 0.28
CA GLU A 101 -11.42 7.55 1.11
C GLU A 101 -11.44 8.91 0.43
N ARG A 102 -11.17 8.96 -0.88
CA ARG A 102 -11.25 10.19 -1.66
C ARG A 102 -12.69 10.72 -1.71
N ASN A 103 -13.67 9.84 -1.93
CA ASN A 103 -15.09 10.19 -1.94
C ASN A 103 -15.55 10.71 -0.58
N LYS A 104 -15.16 10.06 0.53
CA LYS A 104 -15.48 10.55 1.88
C LYS A 104 -14.96 11.97 2.12
N LYS A 105 -13.74 12.30 1.67
CA LYS A 105 -13.17 13.64 1.81
C LYS A 105 -13.85 14.69 0.92
N MET A 106 -14.25 14.32 -0.30
CA MET A 106 -15.01 15.22 -1.17
C MET A 106 -16.39 15.55 -0.58
N VAL A 107 -17.15 14.53 -0.16
CA VAL A 107 -18.48 14.72 0.44
C VAL A 107 -18.41 15.61 1.68
N SER A 108 -17.45 15.34 2.57
CA SER A 108 -17.23 16.17 3.74
C SER A 108 -16.96 17.64 3.39
N THR A 109 -16.27 17.94 2.29
CA THR A 109 -16.00 19.32 1.86
C THR A 109 -17.27 20.00 1.36
N SER A 110 -18.11 19.29 0.60
CA SER A 110 -19.38 19.83 0.08
C SER A 110 -20.39 20.19 1.18
N GLU A 111 -20.38 19.47 2.30
CA GLU A 111 -21.28 19.73 3.43
C GLU A 111 -20.94 21.01 4.22
N PHE A 112 -19.70 21.51 4.15
CA PHE A 112 -19.32 22.76 4.85
C PHE A 112 -19.67 24.05 4.08
N PHE A 113 -20.01 23.95 2.80
CA PHE A 113 -20.30 25.10 1.94
C PHE A 113 -21.79 25.22 1.55
N GLY A 114 -22.67 24.41 2.13
CA GLY A 114 -24.14 24.50 2.01
C GLY A 114 -24.77 24.93 3.32
#